data_AF-A0A087MJS0-F1
#
_entry.id   AF-A0A087MJS0-F1
#
_cell.length_a   1.000
_cell.length_b   1.000
_cell.length_c   1.000
_cell.angle_alpha   90.00
_cell.angle_beta   90.00
_cell.angle_gamma   90.00
#
_symmetry.space_group_name_H-M   'P 1'
#
loop_
_entity.id
_entity.type
_entity.pdbx_description
1 polymer ?
#
loop_
_entity_poly.entity_id
_entity_poly.type
_entity_poly.pdbx_seq_one_letter_code
_entity_poly.pdbx_strand_id
1 'polypeptide(L)'
;MSERLPLAVLLSASLLTACGGKEPAPATGPADDAQAAAKTFVAGSDWGPCRIQGLRLPLAARLFVIDGGTPTPGAEPGREMIRRVDIAVPGPVALLMTAPEATAWHVRPGPETEVRALVALGEEPQRITGLGLGDHRHEASAAMGAECAGYLMRGGAGPALAEATDQIFGKPHDAIYQMRIGSVIIGGSDPTLDQPVGQ
;
A
#
# COMPACT_ATOMS: atom_id res chain seq x y z
N MET A 1 23.85 41.77 -60.50
CA MET A 1 23.50 41.32 -61.87
C MET A 1 22.89 39.94 -61.68
N SER A 2 21.58 39.81 -61.39
CA SER A 2 20.41 40.04 -62.25
C SER A 2 20.51 39.23 -63.56
N GLU A 3 19.77 38.11 -63.62
CA GLU A 3 19.21 37.44 -64.81
C GLU A 3 18.60 36.10 -64.34
N ARG A 4 17.29 36.02 -64.04
CA ARG A 4 16.09 35.83 -64.90
C ARG A 4 16.02 34.47 -65.64
N LEU A 5 14.93 33.75 -65.32
CA LEU A 5 14.38 32.50 -65.86
C LEU A 5 14.24 32.46 -67.40
N PRO A 6 14.00 31.26 -67.96
CA PRO A 6 12.65 30.90 -68.43
C PRO A 6 12.25 29.49 -67.95
N LEU A 7 11.08 29.26 -67.34
CA LEU A 7 9.73 29.18 -67.93
C LEU A 7 9.66 28.27 -69.18
N ALA A 8 9.46 26.97 -68.94
CA ALA A 8 8.83 26.07 -69.90
C ALA A 8 7.62 25.41 -69.20
N VAL A 9 6.45 25.94 -69.54
CA VAL A 9 5.13 25.35 -69.31
C VAL A 9 5.01 24.14 -70.24
N LEU A 10 4.35 23.05 -69.80
CA LEU A 10 3.25 22.37 -70.49
C LEU A 10 2.95 21.01 -69.84
N LEU A 11 1.67 20.88 -69.44
CA LEU A 11 0.83 19.68 -69.38
C LEU A 11 1.30 18.47 -68.57
N SER A 12 0.51 18.10 -67.57
CA SER A 12 -0.58 17.12 -67.77
C SER A 12 -1.35 16.92 -66.47
N ALA A 13 -2.57 17.46 -66.42
CA ALA A 13 -3.59 16.97 -65.52
C ALA A 13 -4.04 15.59 -66.01
N SER A 14 -4.21 14.66 -65.06
CA SER A 14 -5.09 13.48 -65.05
C SER A 14 -4.34 12.25 -64.55
N LEU A 15 -4.63 11.84 -63.32
CA LEU A 15 -5.33 10.57 -63.03
C LEU A 15 -5.42 10.41 -61.51
N LEU A 16 -6.66 10.57 -61.03
CA LEU A 16 -7.11 10.08 -59.74
C LEU A 16 -6.93 8.55 -59.71
N THR A 17 -5.89 8.07 -59.03
CA THR A 17 -5.87 6.70 -58.51
C THR A 17 -6.10 6.76 -57.01
N ALA A 18 -7.34 6.46 -56.65
CA ALA A 18 -7.73 6.07 -55.32
C ALA A 18 -6.90 4.86 -54.86
N CYS A 19 -6.01 5.07 -53.90
CA CYS A 19 -5.52 4.01 -53.04
C CYS A 19 -5.98 4.34 -51.62
N GLY A 20 -7.11 3.77 -51.25
CA GLY A 20 -7.53 3.64 -49.85
C GLY A 20 -6.48 2.81 -49.10
N GLY A 21 -5.48 3.50 -48.56
CA GLY A 21 -4.60 2.96 -47.54
C GLY A 21 -5.27 3.20 -46.20
N LYS A 22 -5.94 2.17 -45.69
CA LYS A 22 -6.45 2.12 -44.32
C LYS A 22 -5.27 2.37 -43.39
N GLU A 23 -5.26 3.53 -42.74
CA GLU A 23 -4.31 3.84 -41.67
C GLU A 23 -4.38 2.70 -40.65
N PRO A 24 -3.25 2.05 -40.31
CA PRO A 24 -3.28 1.01 -39.30
C PRO A 24 -3.64 1.70 -37.99
N ALA A 25 -4.84 1.39 -37.50
CA ALA A 25 -5.24 1.72 -36.15
C ALA A 25 -4.08 1.34 -35.20
N PRO A 26 -3.79 2.16 -34.18
CA PRO A 26 -2.81 1.78 -33.17
C PRO A 26 -3.21 0.40 -32.67
N ALA A 27 -2.28 -0.55 -32.82
CA ALA A 27 -2.46 -1.88 -32.28
C ALA A 27 -2.76 -1.69 -30.79
N THR A 28 -4.00 -1.95 -30.40
CA THR A 28 -4.38 -2.24 -29.04
C THR A 28 -3.59 -3.50 -28.70
N GLY A 29 -2.36 -3.31 -28.22
CA GLY A 29 -1.74 -4.32 -27.40
C GLY A 29 -2.74 -4.67 -26.30
N PRO A 30 -2.77 -5.91 -25.80
CA PRO A 30 -3.42 -6.14 -24.53
C PRO A 30 -2.75 -5.18 -23.55
N ALA A 31 -3.48 -4.13 -23.16
CA ALA A 31 -3.19 -3.47 -21.91
C ALA A 31 -3.25 -4.60 -20.89
N ASP A 32 -2.13 -4.80 -20.20
CA ASP A 32 -2.02 -5.67 -19.05
C ASP A 32 -2.99 -5.19 -17.97
N ASP A 33 -4.28 -5.43 -18.16
CA ASP A 33 -5.30 -5.34 -17.12
C ASP A 33 -5.29 -6.66 -16.33
N ALA A 34 -4.09 -7.09 -15.92
CA ALA A 34 -3.95 -7.96 -14.77
C ALA A 34 -4.07 -7.07 -13.53
N GLN A 35 -5.26 -6.51 -13.33
CA GLN A 35 -5.65 -5.95 -12.05
C GLN A 35 -5.67 -7.15 -11.10
N ALA A 36 -4.57 -7.36 -10.39
CA ALA A 36 -4.40 -8.48 -9.49
C ALA A 36 -5.62 -8.53 -8.58
N ALA A 37 -6.38 -9.62 -8.67
CA ALA A 37 -7.60 -9.76 -7.90
C ALA A 37 -7.26 -9.56 -6.42
N ALA A 38 -7.97 -8.63 -5.79
CA ALA A 38 -7.82 -8.31 -4.38
C ALA A 38 -7.81 -9.59 -3.53
N LYS A 39 -6.75 -9.76 -2.73
CA LYS A 39 -6.59 -10.96 -1.93
C LYS A 39 -7.57 -10.96 -0.79
N THR A 40 -8.30 -12.06 -0.63
CA THR A 40 -9.17 -12.28 0.53
C THR A 40 -8.51 -13.28 1.46
N PHE A 41 -8.39 -12.92 2.73
CA PHE A 41 -7.88 -13.81 3.77
C PHE A 41 -9.03 -14.44 4.54
N VAL A 42 -8.83 -15.70 4.89
CA VAL A 42 -9.76 -16.51 5.68
C VAL A 42 -9.00 -17.18 6.82
N ALA A 43 -9.74 -17.68 7.81
CA ALA A 43 -9.17 -18.51 8.86
C ALA A 43 -8.38 -19.70 8.27
N GLY A 44 -7.20 -19.98 8.81
CA GLY A 44 -6.26 -20.98 8.32
C GLY A 44 -5.28 -20.50 7.25
N SER A 45 -5.18 -19.19 7.00
CA SER A 45 -4.15 -18.63 6.12
C SER A 45 -2.75 -18.82 6.72
N ASP A 46 -1.74 -19.10 5.89
CA ASP A 46 -0.34 -19.19 6.35
C ASP A 46 0.28 -17.80 6.47
N TRP A 47 0.59 -17.40 7.70
CA TRP A 47 1.25 -16.13 8.01
C TRP A 47 2.74 -16.28 8.31
N GLY A 48 3.27 -17.49 8.25
CA GLY A 48 4.68 -17.80 8.52
C GLY A 48 5.67 -16.92 7.75
N PRO A 49 5.46 -16.65 6.44
CA PRO A 49 6.35 -15.77 5.68
C PRO A 49 6.34 -14.31 6.13
N CYS A 50 5.29 -13.85 6.83
CA CYS A 50 5.15 -12.48 7.34
C CYS A 50 5.70 -12.32 8.77
N ARG A 51 6.18 -13.41 9.37
CA ARG A 51 6.78 -13.41 10.69
C ARG A 51 8.19 -12.85 10.64
N ILE A 52 8.51 -11.96 11.59
CA ILE A 52 9.88 -11.49 11.78
C ILE A 52 10.70 -12.57 12.50
N GLN A 53 11.75 -13.05 11.85
CA GLN A 53 12.64 -14.06 12.42
C GLN A 53 13.30 -13.55 13.70
N GLY A 54 13.32 -14.39 14.74
CA GLY A 54 13.89 -14.04 16.04
C GLY A 54 13.08 -13.03 16.87
N LEU A 55 11.91 -12.56 16.38
CA LEU A 55 11.06 -11.67 17.15
C LEU A 55 10.53 -12.38 18.41
N ARG A 56 10.75 -11.74 19.55
CA ARG A 56 10.12 -12.09 20.83
C ARG A 56 9.57 -10.83 21.46
N LEU A 57 8.25 -10.70 21.47
CA LEU A 57 7.59 -9.61 22.16
C LEU A 57 7.59 -9.87 23.68
N PRO A 58 7.96 -8.87 24.50
CA PRO A 58 7.70 -8.92 25.94
C PRO A 58 6.21 -9.13 26.23
N LEU A 59 5.87 -9.78 27.35
CA LEU A 59 4.47 -9.95 27.77
C LEU A 59 3.74 -8.61 27.95
N ALA A 60 4.47 -7.58 28.38
CA ALA A 60 3.94 -6.22 28.54
C ALA A 60 3.78 -5.44 27.22
N ALA A 61 4.23 -6.00 26.08
CA ALA A 61 4.16 -5.32 24.80
C ALA A 61 2.72 -5.16 24.34
N ARG A 62 2.34 -3.94 23.95
CA ARG A 62 1.04 -3.65 23.35
C ARG A 62 1.12 -3.78 21.83
N LEU A 63 0.22 -4.53 21.24
CA LEU A 63 0.10 -4.76 19.80
C LEU A 63 -1.12 -4.01 19.28
N PHE A 64 -0.89 -3.02 18.41
CA PHE A 64 -1.96 -2.27 17.77
C PHE A 64 -2.05 -2.62 16.29
N VAL A 65 -3.28 -2.75 15.80
CA VAL A 65 -3.56 -2.86 14.36
C VAL A 65 -3.95 -1.48 13.86
N ILE A 66 -3.39 -1.07 12.72
CA ILE A 66 -3.71 0.20 12.06
C ILE A 66 -4.30 -0.10 10.70
N ASP A 67 -5.58 0.20 10.56
CA ASP A 67 -6.29 0.17 9.30
C ASP A 67 -6.04 1.46 8.51
N GLY A 68 -5.32 1.33 7.38
CA GLY A 68 -5.08 2.40 6.42
C GLY A 68 -6.35 2.87 5.71
N GLY A 69 -7.45 2.13 5.79
CA GLY A 69 -8.76 2.47 5.27
C GLY A 69 -9.04 1.89 3.89
N THR A 70 -10.19 2.28 3.33
CA THR A 70 -10.66 1.81 2.04
C THR A 70 -9.84 2.39 0.87
N PRO A 71 -9.70 1.65 -0.24
CA PRO A 71 -9.04 2.16 -1.44
C PRO A 71 -9.71 3.46 -1.90
N THR A 72 -8.93 4.51 -2.13
CA THR A 72 -9.49 5.74 -2.71
C THR A 72 -9.76 5.51 -4.21
N PRO A 73 -10.99 5.73 -4.71
CA PRO A 73 -11.26 5.61 -6.14
C PRO A 73 -10.35 6.55 -6.94
N GLY A 74 -9.54 5.99 -7.85
CA GLY A 74 -8.58 6.74 -8.65
C GLY A 74 -7.21 6.94 -8.02
N ALA A 75 -6.86 6.22 -6.94
CA ALA A 75 -5.46 6.12 -6.53
C ALA A 75 -4.63 5.56 -7.70
N GLU A 76 -3.71 6.37 -8.23
CA GLU A 76 -2.84 5.95 -9.32
C GLU A 76 -1.90 4.83 -8.82
N PRO A 77 -1.89 3.66 -9.48
CA PRO A 77 -0.92 2.61 -9.17
C PRO A 77 0.51 3.18 -9.19
N GLY A 78 1.29 2.88 -8.14
CA GLY A 78 2.65 3.38 -7.99
C GLY A 78 2.79 4.77 -7.35
N ARG A 79 1.71 5.51 -7.11
CA ARG A 79 1.76 6.73 -6.29
C ARG A 79 1.52 6.38 -4.83
N GLU A 80 2.61 6.40 -4.06
CA GLU A 80 2.54 6.06 -2.64
C GLU A 80 1.82 7.14 -1.83
N MET A 81 0.87 6.70 -1.01
CA MET A 81 0.17 7.51 -0.03
C MET A 81 1.00 7.59 1.25
N ILE A 82 1.22 8.80 1.76
CA ILE A 82 1.92 8.99 3.04
C ILE A 82 0.90 8.91 4.17
N ARG A 83 1.09 7.96 5.07
CA ARG A 83 0.24 7.71 6.24
C ARG A 83 1.02 7.95 7.52
N ARG A 84 0.58 8.89 8.37
CA ARG A 84 1.29 9.22 9.62
C ARG A 84 0.75 8.41 10.81
N VAL A 85 1.66 7.82 11.58
CA VAL A 85 1.35 7.09 12.81
C VAL A 85 2.12 7.71 13.96
N ASP A 86 1.44 8.47 14.81
CA ASP A 86 2.02 9.03 16.03
C ASP A 86 1.66 8.15 17.23
N ILE A 87 2.66 7.74 18.02
CA ILE A 87 2.46 6.79 19.13
C ILE A 87 2.87 7.47 20.44
N ALA A 88 1.93 7.71 21.34
CA ALA A 88 2.15 8.30 22.66
C ALA A 88 1.92 7.27 23.77
N VAL A 89 2.44 6.07 23.57
CA VAL A 89 2.15 4.89 24.38
C VAL A 89 3.41 4.49 25.16
N PRO A 90 3.45 4.62 26.50
CA PRO A 90 4.65 4.27 27.27
C PRO A 90 4.97 2.77 27.24
N GLY A 91 6.24 2.42 27.09
CA GLY A 91 6.72 1.04 27.11
C GLY A 91 6.68 0.32 25.75
N PRO A 92 6.80 -1.03 25.75
CA PRO A 92 6.95 -1.81 24.53
C PRO A 92 5.69 -1.80 23.65
N VAL A 93 5.86 -1.51 22.37
CA VAL A 93 4.79 -1.46 21.35
C VAL A 93 5.18 -2.25 20.11
N ALA A 94 4.22 -2.97 19.55
CA ALA A 94 4.28 -3.57 18.23
C ALA A 94 3.11 -3.05 17.36
N LEU A 95 3.34 -2.88 16.06
CA LEU A 95 2.31 -2.45 15.13
C LEU A 95 2.14 -3.43 13.98
N LEU A 96 0.88 -3.74 13.66
CA LEU A 96 0.46 -4.29 12.38
C LEU A 96 -0.26 -3.20 11.58
N MET A 97 0.33 -2.75 10.49
CA MET A 97 -0.22 -1.72 9.62
C MET A 97 -0.72 -2.38 8.34
N THR A 98 -1.91 -2.03 7.87
CA THR A 98 -2.43 -2.61 6.62
C THR A 98 -3.19 -1.60 5.79
N ALA A 99 -2.97 -1.62 4.48
CA ALA A 99 -3.66 -0.76 3.52
C ALA A 99 -3.85 -1.48 2.18
N PRO A 100 -4.90 -1.14 1.42
CA PRO A 100 -5.09 -1.71 0.08
C PRO A 100 -4.15 -1.08 -0.95
N GLU A 101 -3.81 0.20 -0.78
CA GLU A 101 -3.03 0.98 -1.75
C GLU A 101 -1.56 1.16 -1.34
N ALA A 102 -0.75 1.61 -2.31
CA ALA A 102 0.68 1.80 -2.11
C ALA A 102 0.91 2.83 -0.99
N THR A 103 1.67 2.48 0.04
CA THR A 103 1.70 3.25 1.28
C THR A 103 3.09 3.40 1.86
N ALA A 104 3.46 4.64 2.16
CA ALA A 104 4.57 4.97 3.05
C ALA A 104 4.05 5.30 4.46
N TRP A 105 4.24 4.37 5.39
CA TRP A 105 3.93 4.53 6.81
C TRP A 105 5.02 5.36 7.48
N HIS A 106 4.70 6.58 7.89
CA HIS A 106 5.58 7.44 8.66
C HIS A 106 5.30 7.30 10.15
N VAL A 107 6.07 6.45 10.81
CA VAL A 107 5.89 6.07 12.22
C VAL A 107 6.75 6.98 13.10
N ARG A 108 6.11 7.55 14.13
CA ARG A 108 6.69 8.50 15.08
C ARG A 108 6.41 8.04 16.52
N PRO A 109 7.29 7.22 17.10
CA PRO A 109 7.18 6.88 18.51
C PRO A 109 7.47 8.10 19.39
N GLY A 110 6.72 8.22 20.48
CA GLY A 110 6.96 9.17 21.55
C GLY A 110 8.21 8.81 22.37
N PRO A 111 8.68 9.72 23.23
CA PRO A 111 9.94 9.54 23.96
C PRO A 111 9.94 8.33 24.92
N GLU A 112 8.77 7.92 25.39
CA GLU A 112 8.61 6.77 26.31
C GLU A 112 8.17 5.49 25.58
N THR A 113 7.98 5.55 24.25
CA THR A 113 7.54 4.40 23.45
C THR A 113 8.75 3.58 22.99
N GLU A 114 8.72 2.29 23.27
CA GLU A 114 9.73 1.33 22.82
C GLU A 114 9.17 0.48 21.67
N VAL A 115 9.46 0.84 20.42
CA VAL A 115 9.01 0.05 19.27
C VAL A 115 9.77 -1.28 19.23
N ARG A 116 9.03 -2.39 19.37
CA ARG A 116 9.55 -3.75 19.38
C ARG A 116 9.38 -4.47 18.05
N ALA A 117 8.35 -4.14 17.27
CA ALA A 117 8.11 -4.72 15.95
C ALA A 117 7.16 -3.85 15.13
N LEU A 118 7.39 -3.79 13.82
CA LEU A 118 6.50 -3.17 12.85
C LEU A 118 6.32 -4.10 11.67
N VAL A 119 5.08 -4.39 11.31
CA VAL A 119 4.75 -5.19 10.11
C VAL A 119 3.75 -4.40 9.28
N ALA A 120 4.07 -4.16 8.00
CA ALA A 120 3.20 -3.49 7.05
C ALA A 120 2.78 -4.47 5.94
N LEU A 121 1.48 -4.75 5.84
CA LEU A 121 0.89 -5.68 4.87
C LEU A 121 -0.11 -4.98 3.97
N GLY A 122 -0.02 -5.18 2.66
CA GLY A 122 -0.97 -4.58 1.73
C GLY A 122 -1.09 -5.33 0.41
N GLU A 123 -2.04 -4.90 -0.41
CA GLU A 123 -2.14 -5.42 -1.77
C GLU A 123 -1.07 -4.78 -2.64
N GLU A 124 -0.95 -3.47 -2.55
CA GLU A 124 0.08 -2.66 -3.19
C GLU A 124 1.33 -2.46 -2.30
N PRO A 125 2.46 -1.98 -2.84
CA PRO A 125 3.72 -1.81 -2.10
C PRO A 125 3.57 -1.06 -0.77
N GLN A 126 4.15 -1.61 0.28
CA GLN A 126 4.17 -1.03 1.62
C GLN A 126 5.59 -0.65 2.00
N ARG A 127 5.77 0.51 2.63
CA ARG A 127 7.06 0.97 3.15
C ARG A 127 6.92 1.58 4.53
N ILE A 128 7.84 1.28 5.43
CA ILE A 128 7.91 1.80 6.78
C ILE A 128 9.06 2.80 6.87
N THR A 129 8.75 4.00 7.36
CA THR A 129 9.71 5.10 7.53
C THR A 129 9.55 5.72 8.90
N GLY A 130 10.62 6.32 9.43
CA GLY A 130 10.61 6.96 10.74
C GLY A 130 11.94 6.77 11.48
N LEU A 131 12.04 7.37 12.66
CA LEU A 131 13.19 7.27 13.55
C LEU A 131 12.83 6.43 14.77
N GLY A 132 13.82 5.75 15.36
CA GLY A 132 13.62 4.97 16.59
C GLY A 132 12.75 3.71 16.42
N LEU A 133 12.70 3.13 15.22
CA LEU A 133 11.81 2.01 14.90
C LEU A 133 12.37 0.62 15.20
N GLY A 134 13.62 0.54 15.66
CA GLY A 134 14.31 -0.73 15.91
C GLY A 134 14.58 -1.56 14.65
N ASP A 135 15.00 -2.81 14.87
CA ASP A 135 15.47 -3.72 13.81
C ASP A 135 14.38 -4.66 13.29
N HIS A 136 13.30 -4.83 14.06
CA HIS A 136 12.21 -5.73 13.72
C HIS A 136 11.16 -5.02 12.86
N ARG A 137 11.47 -4.89 11.56
CA ARG A 137 10.59 -4.30 10.56
C ARG A 137 10.36 -5.29 9.43
N HIS A 138 9.11 -5.42 9.00
CA HIS A 138 8.73 -6.25 7.87
C HIS A 138 7.72 -5.52 6.99
N GLU A 139 8.00 -5.50 5.70
CA GLU A 139 7.17 -4.89 4.66
C GLU A 139 6.85 -5.97 3.64
N ALA A 140 5.58 -6.22 3.39
CA ALA A 140 5.16 -7.22 2.43
C ALA A 140 3.91 -6.75 1.68
N SER A 141 3.86 -7.07 0.39
CA SER A 141 2.69 -6.77 -0.43
C SER A 141 2.41 -7.86 -1.45
N ALA A 142 1.13 -8.04 -1.77
CA ALA A 142 0.70 -9.02 -2.78
C ALA A 142 1.27 -8.68 -4.17
N ALA A 143 1.31 -7.40 -4.53
CA ALA A 143 1.89 -6.88 -5.77
C ALA A 143 3.38 -7.20 -5.92
N MET A 144 4.10 -7.43 -4.80
CA MET A 144 5.50 -7.87 -4.79
C MET A 144 5.65 -9.38 -4.64
N GLY A 145 4.56 -10.15 -4.76
CA GLY A 145 4.56 -11.61 -4.73
C GLY A 145 4.55 -12.22 -3.32
N ALA A 146 4.34 -11.43 -2.26
CA ALA A 146 4.28 -11.97 -0.91
C ALA A 146 2.94 -12.64 -0.64
N GLU A 147 2.93 -13.97 -0.50
CA GLU A 147 1.71 -14.75 -0.29
C GLU A 147 1.04 -14.46 1.06
N CYS A 148 1.78 -14.09 2.09
CA CYS A 148 1.18 -13.74 3.38
C CYS A 148 0.65 -12.30 3.43
N ALA A 149 0.76 -11.52 2.33
CA ALA A 149 0.44 -10.09 2.32
C ALA A 149 -0.83 -9.75 1.52
N GLY A 150 -1.53 -8.72 1.99
CA GLY A 150 -2.76 -8.20 1.41
C GLY A 150 -3.46 -7.30 2.44
N TYR A 151 -4.59 -6.71 2.04
CA TYR A 151 -5.36 -5.84 2.90
C TYR A 151 -6.24 -6.63 3.88
N LEU A 152 -5.82 -6.70 5.16
CA LEU A 152 -6.46 -7.54 6.17
C LEU A 152 -7.84 -7.03 6.62
N MET A 153 -8.07 -5.73 6.51
CA MET A 153 -9.29 -5.09 7.04
C MET A 153 -10.41 -5.03 6.00
N ARG A 154 -10.26 -5.68 4.83
CA ARG A 154 -11.26 -5.70 3.75
C ARG A 154 -12.64 -6.18 4.22
N GLY A 155 -12.68 -7.18 5.09
CA GLY A 155 -13.91 -7.72 5.70
C GLY A 155 -14.17 -7.23 7.12
N GLY A 156 -13.40 -6.24 7.61
CA GLY A 156 -13.38 -5.82 9.00
C GLY A 156 -12.52 -6.72 9.90
N ALA A 157 -12.61 -6.48 11.21
CA ALA A 157 -11.87 -7.20 12.25
C ALA A 157 -12.46 -8.61 12.45
N GLY A 158 -11.95 -9.60 11.72
CA GLY A 158 -12.42 -10.98 11.76
C GLY A 158 -11.37 -12.01 12.23
N PRO A 159 -11.70 -13.31 12.20
CA PRO A 159 -10.79 -14.37 12.64
C PRO A 159 -9.43 -14.37 11.94
N ALA A 160 -9.39 -14.01 10.65
CA ALA A 160 -8.14 -13.90 9.91
C ALA A 160 -7.18 -12.86 10.49
N LEU A 161 -7.69 -11.74 11.03
CA LEU A 161 -6.88 -10.74 11.70
C LEU A 161 -6.31 -11.28 13.02
N ALA A 162 -7.15 -11.95 13.82
CA ALA A 162 -6.73 -12.55 15.08
C ALA A 162 -5.60 -13.57 14.85
N GLU A 163 -5.78 -14.48 13.89
CA GLU A 163 -4.76 -15.45 13.49
C GLU A 163 -3.49 -14.80 12.95
N ALA A 164 -3.61 -13.76 12.12
CA ALA A 164 -2.45 -13.02 11.64
C ALA A 164 -1.65 -12.44 12.80
N THR A 165 -2.31 -11.79 13.76
CA THR A 165 -1.63 -11.21 14.93
C THR A 165 -0.95 -12.27 15.79
N ASP A 166 -1.62 -13.40 16.03
CA ASP A 166 -1.06 -14.50 16.80
C ASP A 166 0.14 -15.16 16.10
N GLN A 167 0.05 -15.44 14.81
CA GLN A 167 1.13 -16.11 14.08
C GLN A 167 2.34 -15.19 13.80
N ILE A 168 2.10 -13.92 13.50
CA ILE A 168 3.17 -12.94 13.18
C ILE A 168 3.88 -12.48 14.45
N PHE A 169 3.12 -12.16 15.51
CA PHE A 169 3.65 -11.52 16.72
C PHE A 169 3.71 -12.44 17.94
N GLY A 170 2.99 -13.57 17.93
CA GLY A 170 2.89 -14.49 19.06
C GLY A 170 1.90 -14.03 20.13
N LYS A 171 1.02 -13.06 19.83
CA LYS A 171 -0.03 -12.60 20.75
C LYS A 171 -1.21 -11.96 19.98
N PRO A 172 -2.43 -11.92 20.57
CA PRO A 172 -3.52 -11.13 20.01
C PRO A 172 -3.20 -9.63 20.06
N HIS A 173 -3.87 -8.87 19.19
CA HIS A 173 -3.85 -7.42 19.27
C HIS A 173 -4.64 -6.90 20.46
N ASP A 174 -4.26 -5.73 20.97
CA ASP A 174 -4.89 -5.07 22.11
C ASP A 174 -5.94 -4.04 21.66
N ALA A 175 -5.76 -3.45 20.47
CA ALA A 175 -6.72 -2.53 19.88
C ALA A 175 -6.50 -2.34 18.37
N ILE A 176 -7.57 -1.98 17.68
CA ILE A 176 -7.57 -1.62 16.26
C ILE A 176 -7.83 -0.13 16.12
N TYR A 177 -6.99 0.55 15.37
CA TYR A 177 -7.15 1.96 15.04
C TYR A 177 -7.43 2.13 13.56
N GLN A 178 -8.42 2.96 13.24
CA GLN A 178 -8.70 3.33 11.86
C GLN A 178 -8.06 4.68 11.54
N MET A 179 -7.33 4.75 10.43
CA MET A 179 -6.77 6.01 9.96
C MET A 179 -7.87 7.01 9.60
N ARG A 180 -7.64 8.26 9.99
CA ARG A 180 -8.50 9.40 9.66
C ARG A 180 -7.64 10.50 9.07
N ILE A 181 -8.01 10.97 7.88
CA ILE A 181 -7.33 12.09 7.21
C ILE A 181 -5.82 11.79 7.01
N GLY A 182 -5.49 10.53 6.66
CA GLY A 182 -4.10 10.10 6.43
C GLY A 182 -3.24 10.02 7.70
N SER A 183 -3.84 10.10 8.89
CA SER A 183 -3.12 10.04 10.16
C SER A 183 -3.84 9.24 11.23
N VAL A 184 -3.10 8.78 12.23
CA VAL A 184 -3.62 8.18 13.45
C VAL A 184 -2.72 8.55 14.62
N ILE A 185 -3.34 8.76 15.78
CA ILE A 185 -2.65 8.99 17.05
C ILE A 185 -3.06 7.88 18.01
N ILE A 186 -2.09 7.18 18.60
CA ILE A 186 -2.34 6.09 19.55
C ILE A 186 -1.92 6.55 20.95
N GLY A 187 -2.82 6.49 21.93
CA GLY A 187 -2.55 6.92 23.30
C GLY A 187 -2.38 8.44 23.46
N GLY A 188 -2.98 9.20 22.54
CA GLY A 188 -2.98 10.66 22.56
C GLY A 188 -4.07 11.25 23.45
N SER A 189 -4.09 12.57 23.56
CA SER A 189 -5.17 13.30 24.24
C SER A 189 -6.28 13.78 23.30
N ASP A 190 -6.11 13.60 21.98
CA ASP A 190 -7.11 13.98 20.98
C ASP A 190 -8.13 12.84 20.79
N PRO A 191 -9.35 12.99 21.31
CA PRO A 191 -10.35 11.93 21.25
C PRO A 191 -10.89 11.72 19.84
N THR A 192 -10.58 12.56 18.86
CA THR A 192 -11.06 12.38 17.48
C THR A 192 -10.14 11.48 16.66
N LEU A 193 -8.87 11.35 17.07
CA LEU A 193 -7.83 10.57 16.41
C LEU A 193 -7.38 9.35 17.25
N ASP A 194 -7.54 9.40 18.57
CA ASP A 194 -7.25 8.31 19.51
C ASP A 194 -8.55 7.61 19.95
N GLN A 195 -9.19 6.91 19.01
CA GLN A 195 -10.33 6.04 19.29
C GLN A 195 -10.15 4.68 18.63
N PRO A 196 -9.97 3.60 19.40
CA PRO A 196 -9.98 2.27 18.85
C PRO A 196 -11.38 1.90 18.36
N VAL A 197 -11.46 1.16 17.25
CA VAL A 197 -12.72 0.75 16.61
C VAL A 197 -13.09 -0.71 16.89
N GLY A 198 -12.27 -1.44 17.65
CA GLY A 198 -12.50 -2.84 18.02
C GLY A 198 -11.41 -3.40 18.96
N GLN A 199 -11.69 -4.56 19.54
CA GLN A 199 -10.79 -5.41 20.34
C GLN A 199 -10.73 -6.81 19.73
#